data_AF-A0A3S9VDN4-F1
#
_entry.id   AF-A0A3S9VDN4-F1
#
_cell.length_a   1.000
_cell.length_b   1.000
_cell.length_c   1.000
_cell.angle_alpha   90.00
_cell.angle_beta   90.00
_cell.angle_gamma   90.00
#
_symmetry.space_group_name_H-M   'P 1'
#
loop_
_entity.id
_entity.type
_entity.pdbx_description
1 polymer ?
#
loop_
_entity_poly.entity_id
_entity_poly.type
_entity_poly.pdbx_seq_one_letter_code
_entity_poly.pdbx_strand_id
1 'polypeptide(L)'
;MLPRLQRNAQLITQARDLHPLADRLQPDHNAAHFLVHETLMTALGLPDDERGTEERGRDLRRWMIAHLRTSQKSIPSVAPARR
;
A
#
# COMPACT_ATOMS: atom_id res chain seq x y z
N MET A 1 0.29 -16.21 17.57
CA MET A 1 -0.85 -15.36 17.10
C MET A 1 -1.00 -14.19 18.06
N LEU A 2 -0.83 -12.95 17.57
CA LEU A 2 -1.04 -11.76 18.38
C LEU A 2 -2.53 -11.62 18.77
N PRO A 3 -2.85 -11.18 20.01
CA PRO A 3 -4.19 -10.78 20.39
C PRO A 3 -4.80 -9.81 19.38
N ARG A 4 -6.09 -9.96 19.06
CA ARG A 4 -6.82 -9.13 18.07
C ARG A 4 -6.60 -7.62 18.24
N LEU A 5 -6.55 -7.15 19.49
CA LEU A 5 -6.29 -5.74 19.82
C LEU A 5 -4.91 -5.26 19.36
N GLN A 6 -3.87 -6.08 19.55
CA GLN A 6 -2.51 -5.75 19.12
C GLN A 6 -2.39 -5.74 17.59
N ARG A 7 -3.08 -6.67 16.91
CA ARG A 7 -3.15 -6.70 15.44
C ARG A 7 -3.83 -5.45 14.87
N ASN A 8 -4.96 -5.04 15.46
CA ASN A 8 -5.68 -3.83 15.02
C ASN A 8 -4.85 -2.57 15.24
N ALA A 9 -4.16 -2.45 16.39
CA ALA A 9 -3.28 -1.32 16.66
C ALA A 9 -2.11 -1.26 15.64
N GLN A 10 -1.52 -2.40 15.30
CA GLN A 10 -0.47 -2.46 14.27
C GLN A 10 -0.98 -2.04 12.90
N LEU A 11 -2.17 -2.49 12.49
CA LEU A 11 -2.78 -2.09 11.22
C LEU A 11 -3.05 -0.58 11.16
N ILE A 12 -3.52 0.01 12.25
CA ILE A 12 -3.74 1.47 12.33
C ILE A 12 -2.41 2.22 12.19
N THR A 13 -1.36 1.77 12.86
CA THR A 13 -0.02 2.37 12.75
C THR A 13 0.53 2.23 11.32
N GLN A 14 0.42 1.04 10.72
CA GLN A 14 0.85 0.81 9.33
C GLN A 14 0.08 1.68 8.34
N ALA A 15 -1.24 1.82 8.49
CA ALA A 15 -2.04 2.69 7.66
C ALA A 15 -1.56 4.15 7.74
N ARG A 16 -1.34 4.65 8.97
CA ARG A 16 -0.84 6.01 9.21
C ARG A 16 0.52 6.26 8.58
N ASP A 17 1.42 5.28 8.61
CA ASP A 17 2.75 5.38 8.00
C ASP A 17 2.70 5.34 6.47
N LEU A 18 1.69 4.67 5.90
CA LEU A 18 1.53 4.50 4.46
C LEU A 18 0.79 5.67 3.80
N HIS A 19 -0.15 6.33 4.49
CA HIS A 19 -0.92 7.46 3.93
C HIS A 19 -0.04 8.58 3.35
N PRO A 20 0.97 9.12 4.07
CA PRO A 20 1.83 10.16 3.52
C PRO A 20 2.62 9.73 2.29
N LEU A 21 2.91 8.44 2.15
CA LEU A 21 3.55 7.89 0.96
C LEU A 21 2.53 7.80 -0.19
N ALA A 22 1.34 7.28 0.08
CA ALA A 22 0.28 7.17 -0.91
C ALA A 22 -0.14 8.53 -1.47
N ASP A 23 -0.30 9.55 -0.62
CA ASP A 23 -0.64 10.91 -1.04
C ASP A 23 0.44 11.54 -1.93
N ARG A 24 1.73 11.17 -1.74
CA ARG A 24 2.83 11.62 -2.62
C ARG A 24 2.86 10.88 -3.95
N LEU A 25 2.42 9.64 -3.98
CA LEU A 25 2.46 8.78 -5.16
C LEU A 25 1.20 8.89 -6.02
N GLN A 26 0.08 9.31 -5.43
CA GLN A 26 -1.22 9.38 -6.08
C GLN A 26 -1.86 10.75 -5.79
N PRO A 27 -2.01 11.62 -6.81
CA PRO A 27 -2.61 12.94 -6.63
C PRO A 27 -4.10 12.91 -6.29
N ASP A 28 -4.80 11.82 -6.63
CA ASP A 28 -6.21 11.62 -6.24
C ASP A 28 -6.30 11.02 -4.83
N HIS A 29 -6.97 11.74 -3.93
CA HIS A 29 -7.09 11.36 -2.51
C HIS A 29 -7.82 10.02 -2.31
N ASN A 30 -8.86 9.75 -3.10
CA ASN A 30 -9.60 8.48 -3.01
C ASN A 30 -8.72 7.33 -3.50
N ALA A 31 -7.99 7.51 -4.59
CA ALA A 31 -7.06 6.52 -5.11
C ALA A 31 -5.87 6.29 -4.16
N ALA A 32 -5.41 7.31 -3.44
CA ALA A 32 -4.41 7.15 -2.37
C ALA A 32 -4.95 6.28 -1.22
N HIS A 33 -6.20 6.50 -0.81
CA HIS A 33 -6.87 5.67 0.19
C HIS A 33 -7.02 4.21 -0.26
N PHE A 34 -7.45 3.98 -1.51
CA PHE A 34 -7.55 2.64 -2.09
C PHE A 34 -6.18 1.94 -2.13
N LEU A 35 -5.12 2.65 -2.47
CA LEU A 35 -3.76 2.11 -2.51
C LEU A 35 -3.27 1.65 -1.13
N VAL A 36 -3.54 2.43 -0.08
CA VAL A 36 -3.22 2.03 1.30
C VAL A 36 -4.02 0.78 1.68
N HIS A 37 -5.32 0.75 1.38
CA HIS A 37 -6.17 -0.39 1.67
C HIS A 37 -5.68 -1.67 0.98
N GLU A 38 -5.39 -1.62 -0.31
CA GLU A 38 -4.90 -2.76 -1.10
C GLU A 38 -3.55 -3.28 -0.57
N THR A 39 -2.65 -2.36 -0.20
CA THR A 39 -1.36 -2.70 0.40
C THR A 39 -1.53 -3.47 1.72
N LEU A 40 -2.46 -3.04 2.57
CA LEU A 40 -2.75 -3.70 3.85
C LEU A 40 -3.45 -5.05 3.67
N MET A 41 -4.40 -5.15 2.74
CA MET A 41 -5.08 -6.43 2.45
C MET A 41 -4.10 -7.47 1.92
N THR A 42 -3.16 -7.06 1.07
CA THR A 42 -2.09 -7.94 0.58
C THR A 42 -1.19 -8.41 1.73
N ALA A 43 -0.86 -7.52 2.67
CA ALA A 43 -0.08 -7.84 3.85
C ALA A 43 -0.75 -8.82 4.83
N LEU A 44 -2.08 -8.82 4.84
CA LEU A 44 -2.90 -9.71 5.67
C LEU A 44 -3.12 -11.08 5.04
N GLY A 45 -3.01 -11.18 3.71
CA GLY A 45 -3.03 -12.43 2.97
C GLY A 45 -1.72 -13.22 3.05
N LEU A 46 -0.64 -12.58 3.49
CA LEU A 46 0.63 -13.25 3.79
C LEU A 46 0.58 -13.83 5.22
N PRO A 47 1.16 -15.03 5.45
CA PRO A 47 1.33 -15.54 6.81
C PRO A 47 2.04 -14.49 7.66
N ASP A 48 1.70 -14.40 8.95
CA ASP A 48 2.40 -13.52 9.90
C ASP A 48 3.86 -13.99 9.98
N ASP A 49 4.69 -13.40 9.12
CA ASP A 49 6.14 -13.57 9.14
C ASP A 49 6.61 -13.03 10.49
N GLU A 50 7.45 -13.79 11.20
CA GLU A 50 7.99 -13.42 12.53
C GLU A 50 8.93 -12.19 12.47
N ARG A 51 9.01 -11.52 11.32
CA ARG A 51 9.79 -10.33 11.08
C ARG A 51 9.23 -9.16 11.88
N GLY A 52 10.12 -8.41 12.52
CA GLY A 52 9.77 -7.26 13.35
C GLY A 52 8.91 -6.23 12.60
N THR A 53 8.08 -5.48 13.34
CA THR A 53 7.10 -4.52 12.82
C THR A 53 7.71 -3.46 11.88
N GLU A 54 8.95 -3.04 12.12
CA GLU A 54 9.66 -2.08 11.27
C GLU A 54 10.07 -2.63 9.91
N GLU A 55 10.51 -3.89 9.86
CA GLU A 55 10.88 -4.56 8.61
C GLU A 55 9.64 -4.73 7.73
N ARG A 56 8.54 -5.18 8.35
CA ARG A 56 7.22 -5.27 7.71
C ARG A 56 6.78 -3.93 7.13
N GLY A 57 6.94 -2.83 7.88
CA GLY A 57 6.62 -1.49 7.39
C GLY A 57 7.44 -1.06 6.17
N ARG A 58 8.73 -1.42 6.10
CA ARG A 58 9.57 -1.16 4.92
C ARG A 58 9.13 -1.98 3.71
N ASP A 59 8.77 -3.24 3.92
CA ASP A 59 8.32 -4.12 2.85
C ASP A 59 6.98 -3.68 2.26
N LEU A 60 6.06 -3.18 3.09
CA LEU A 60 4.81 -2.60 2.61
C LEU A 60 5.02 -1.38 1.72
N ARG A 61 5.93 -0.49 2.10
CA ARG A 61 6.28 0.67 1.26
C ARG A 61 6.88 0.24 -0.09
N ARG A 62 7.77 -0.75 -0.07
CA ARG A 62 8.37 -1.32 -1.31
C ARG A 62 7.31 -1.95 -2.20
N TRP A 63 6.41 -2.73 -1.61
CA TRP A 63 5.32 -3.36 -2.33
C TRP A 63 4.41 -2.32 -2.99
N MET A 64 3.99 -1.29 -2.25
CA MET A 64 3.14 -0.20 -2.78
C MET A 64 3.77 0.49 -3.99
N ILE A 65 5.06 0.81 -3.92
CA ILE A 65 5.80 1.42 -5.03
C ILE A 65 5.89 0.46 -6.23
N ALA A 66 6.17 -0.81 -5.98
CA ALA A 66 6.23 -1.82 -7.04
C ALA A 66 4.88 -2.02 -7.72
N HIS A 67 3.81 -2.09 -6.93
CA HIS A 67 2.43 -2.23 -7.41
C HIS A 67 2.04 -1.06 -8.31
N LEU A 68 2.29 0.18 -7.90
CA LEU A 68 2.01 1.34 -8.75
C LEU A 68 2.81 1.32 -10.06
N ARG A 69 4.08 0.91 -10.01
CA ARG A 69 4.91 0.79 -11.23
C ARG A 69 4.36 -0.27 -12.18
N THR A 70 3.83 -1.37 -11.67
CA THR A 70 3.18 -2.39 -12.51
C THR A 70 1.85 -1.88 -13.07
N SER A 71 1.03 -1.22 -12.24
CA SER A 71 -0.29 -0.71 -12.65
C SER A 71 -0.19 0.47 -13.63
N GLN A 72 0.83 1.32 -13.54
CA GLN A 72 1.10 2.36 -14.54
C GLN A 72 1.59 1.79 -15.87
N LYS A 73 2.33 0.67 -15.87
CA LYS A 73 2.80 0.02 -17.10
C LYS A 73 1.69 -0.70 -17.85
N SER A 74 0.63 -1.11 -17.16
CA SER A 74 -0.52 -1.79 -17.77
C SER A 74 -1.62 -0.86 -18.27
N ILE A 75 -1.51 0.47 -18.06
CA ILE A 75 -2.37 1.44 -18.72
C ILE A 75 -1.72 1.79 -20.08
N PRO A 76 -2.21 1.27 -21.22
CA PRO A 76 -1.76 1.79 -22.52
C PRO A 76 -2.08 3.28 -22.55
N SER A 77 -1.05 4.09 -22.79
CA SER A 77 -1.18 5.54 -22.94
C SER A 77 -2.12 5.81 -24.12
N VAL A 78 -3.41 6.00 -23.83
CA VAL A 78 -4.35 6.57 -24.79
C VAL A 78 -4.03 8.05 -24.83
N ALA A 79 -2.97 8.39 -25.56
CA ALA A 79 -2.70 9.77 -25.92
C ALA A 79 -3.93 10.28 -26.68
N PRO A 80 -4.54 11.43 -26.29
CA PRO A 80 -5.63 11.98 -27.07
C PRO A 80 -5.08 12.33 -28.45
N ALA A 81 -5.62 11.68 -29.48
CA ALA A 81 -5.38 12.03 -30.86
C ALA A 81 -5.81 13.49 -31.05
N ARG A 82 -4.84 14.41 -31.12
CA ARG A 82 -5.09 15.78 -31.55
C ARG A 82 -5.63 15.72 -32.98
N ARG A 83 -6.88 16.17 -33.16
CA ARG A 83 -7.41 16.66 -34.43
C ARG A 83 -7.77 18.11 -34.26
#